data_AF-S8B3L8-F1
#
_entry.id   AF-S8B3L8-F1
#
_cell.length_a   1.000
_cell.length_b   1.000
_cell.length_c   1.000
_cell.angle_alpha   90.00
_cell.angle_beta   90.00
_cell.angle_gamma   90.00
#
_symmetry.space_group_name_H-M   'P 1'
#
loop_
_entity.id
_entity.type
_entity.pdbx_description
1 polymer ?
#
loop_
_entity_poly.entity_id
_entity_poly.type
_entity_poly.pdbx_seq_one_letter_code
_entity_poly.pdbx_strand_id
1 'polypeptide(L)'
;MQAPRTTSDIIGLFKERGLPVKRSLIDAIDDEFVYSKTSAETQEWVSTHLTADTLLSREEATLYEKLDSSGALQPILHDPNLGATRPFHEDEMRSAIASLEASTTAIERQTKTLSFQCEMLRKQLQNQEEWAQERDRDLARLLGKHEAEKQRTEVAAKELSDELEASFRNMVEKTAMDNKRILALLSSRLKQDDRELAELEDLISKIKFDGNDAATVERAGQLSDLLAGYRAEEIHYRLDRLYLQDMLAESSKPSSSGSEPILARSYDVAALEEELAALYPEIEILAEMSTKQQYQDPILRAIHHQHSRLQVASEQQLEQVLDVLIDMTQSKKGLTEKLRERESWCELLEQLANLYQAEVGQPLTTQPPSSRRDSLRRRSLQPGTLLAVPRSSDVISSNISEIAALGSLLRRLGVSPESLARAHAENGDSGGQNLYEKRLEFTETLQALSLAGDAPLLSELGSADKAYYLLASALHRDSEYAISLRDGSLKKALSDLDSELGQLQKGIQGLNLGVLHQRDPRRDRFMERWGV
;
A
#
# COMPACT_ATOMS: atom_id res chain seq x y z
N MET A 1 62.23 22.27 -75.63
CA MET A 1 63.44 21.87 -76.38
C MET A 1 63.15 22.02 -77.88
N GLN A 2 63.45 23.18 -78.44
CA GLN A 2 63.46 23.46 -79.88
C GLN A 2 64.93 23.61 -80.31
N ALA A 3 65.27 23.08 -81.48
CA ALA A 3 66.65 22.96 -81.95
C ALA A 3 67.31 24.34 -82.20
N PRO A 4 68.62 24.49 -81.93
CA PRO A 4 69.36 25.72 -82.21
C PRO A 4 69.43 25.96 -83.72
N ARG A 5 68.74 27.00 -84.20
CA ARG A 5 68.77 27.40 -85.62
C ARG A 5 70.10 28.10 -85.92
N THR A 6 70.73 27.72 -87.02
CA THR A 6 72.02 28.25 -87.48
C THR A 6 71.83 29.50 -88.33
N THR A 7 72.88 30.30 -88.48
CA THR A 7 72.91 31.56 -89.26
C THR A 7 72.35 31.43 -90.69
N SER A 8 72.40 30.24 -91.27
CA SER A 8 71.78 29.87 -92.55
C SER A 8 70.27 30.06 -92.60
N ASP A 9 69.55 29.71 -91.53
CA ASP A 9 68.07 29.72 -91.50
C ASP A 9 67.57 31.15 -91.37
N ILE A 10 68.31 31.98 -90.65
CA ILE A 10 68.05 33.42 -90.50
C ILE A 10 68.24 34.11 -91.85
N ILE A 11 69.32 33.80 -92.57
CA ILE A 11 69.57 34.33 -93.93
C ILE A 11 68.47 33.88 -94.91
N GLY A 12 67.97 32.65 -94.76
CA GLY A 12 66.82 32.13 -95.52
C GLY A 12 65.55 32.96 -95.28
N LEU A 13 65.22 33.21 -94.01
CA LEU A 13 64.08 34.04 -93.60
C LEU A 13 64.19 35.48 -94.11
N PHE A 14 65.38 36.10 -94.06
CA PHE A 14 65.59 37.44 -94.60
C PHE A 14 65.47 37.52 -96.13
N LYS A 15 65.94 36.48 -96.85
CA LYS A 15 65.81 36.40 -98.31
C LYS A 15 64.37 36.14 -98.76
N GLU A 16 63.65 35.28 -98.07
CA GLU A 16 62.25 34.94 -98.38
C GLU A 16 61.32 36.17 -98.21
N ARG A 17 61.69 37.09 -97.33
CA ARG A 17 60.94 38.32 -97.04
C ARG A 17 61.43 39.57 -97.77
N GLY A 18 62.46 39.46 -98.62
CA GLY A 18 62.89 40.54 -99.54
C GLY A 18 63.68 41.69 -98.90
N LEU A 19 64.26 41.50 -97.72
CA LEU A 19 65.03 42.53 -97.01
C LEU A 19 66.50 42.57 -97.51
N PRO A 20 67.10 43.76 -97.77
CA PRO A 20 68.47 43.85 -98.27
C PRO A 20 69.47 43.47 -97.17
N VAL A 21 70.05 42.28 -97.28
CA VAL A 21 71.05 41.79 -96.34
C VAL A 21 72.37 42.55 -96.57
N LYS A 22 72.67 43.55 -95.73
CA LYS A 22 73.97 44.23 -95.73
C LYS A 22 75.04 43.25 -95.22
N ARG A 23 76.08 42.99 -96.01
CA ARG A 23 77.18 42.05 -95.68
C ARG A 23 77.85 42.33 -94.33
N SER A 24 77.86 43.58 -93.88
CA SER A 24 78.40 43.99 -92.57
C SER A 24 77.63 43.42 -91.36
N LEU A 25 76.35 43.07 -91.51
CA LEU A 25 75.57 42.47 -90.43
C LEU A 25 75.87 40.97 -90.30
N ILE A 26 76.20 40.31 -91.42
CA ILE A 26 76.59 38.89 -91.45
C ILE A 26 77.94 38.73 -90.77
N ASP A 27 78.90 39.60 -91.09
CA ASP A 27 80.25 39.55 -90.50
C ASP A 27 80.22 39.83 -88.99
N ALA A 28 79.35 40.73 -88.51
CA ALA A 28 79.20 41.01 -87.08
C ALA A 28 78.54 39.85 -86.30
N ILE A 29 77.55 39.18 -86.90
CA ILE A 29 76.87 38.02 -86.29
C ILE A 29 77.83 36.82 -86.28
N ASP A 30 78.60 36.60 -87.35
CA ASP A 30 79.58 35.52 -87.41
C ASP A 30 80.80 35.79 -86.48
N ASP A 31 81.30 37.02 -86.36
CA ASP A 31 82.40 37.35 -85.43
C ASP A 31 81.97 37.21 -83.95
N GLU A 32 80.73 37.57 -83.60
CA GLU A 32 80.21 37.47 -82.23
C GLU A 32 79.83 36.03 -81.83
N PHE A 33 79.47 35.19 -82.81
CA PHE A 33 79.28 33.75 -82.64
C PHE A 33 80.61 33.00 -82.41
N VAL A 34 81.72 33.48 -82.98
CA VAL A 34 83.01 32.78 -82.94
C VAL A 34 83.83 33.11 -81.69
N TYR A 35 83.63 34.27 -81.03
CA TYR A 35 84.48 34.70 -79.90
C TYR A 35 83.85 34.77 -78.50
N SER A 36 82.57 34.44 -78.29
CA SER A 36 81.93 34.68 -76.98
C SER A 36 81.36 33.45 -76.27
N LYS A 37 81.57 33.39 -74.94
CA LYS A 37 80.80 32.51 -74.01
C LYS A 37 79.32 32.91 -73.91
N THR A 38 78.92 33.96 -74.66
CA THR A 38 77.58 34.54 -74.76
C THR A 38 76.79 33.99 -75.96
N SER A 39 77.40 33.14 -76.80
CA SER A 39 76.77 32.56 -78.00
C SER A 39 75.41 31.86 -77.74
N ALA A 40 75.22 31.24 -76.57
CA ALA A 40 73.98 30.54 -76.25
C ALA A 40 72.82 31.50 -75.93
N GLU A 41 73.08 32.56 -75.16
CA GLU A 41 72.07 33.58 -74.83
C GLU A 41 71.71 34.44 -76.05
N THR A 42 72.69 34.77 -76.90
CA THR A 42 72.40 35.46 -78.18
C THR A 42 71.67 34.55 -79.15
N GLN A 43 71.96 33.25 -79.19
CA GLN A 43 71.21 32.31 -80.01
C GLN A 43 69.77 32.09 -79.49
N GLU A 44 69.58 32.02 -78.17
CA GLU A 44 68.25 31.94 -77.56
C GLU A 44 67.46 33.24 -77.81
N TRP A 45 68.08 34.41 -77.66
CA TRP A 45 67.50 35.72 -77.98
C TRP A 45 67.08 35.83 -79.46
N VAL A 46 67.97 35.45 -80.38
CA VAL A 46 67.67 35.45 -81.83
C VAL A 46 66.57 34.44 -82.16
N SER A 47 66.53 33.29 -81.51
CA SER A 47 65.46 32.30 -81.74
C SER A 47 64.10 32.74 -81.19
N THR A 48 64.09 33.53 -80.11
CA THR A 48 62.87 33.97 -79.42
C THR A 48 62.30 35.25 -80.01
N HIS A 49 63.14 36.15 -80.52
CA HIS A 49 62.71 37.47 -81.02
C HIS A 49 62.75 37.61 -82.55
N LEU A 50 63.35 36.66 -83.26
CA LEU A 50 63.44 36.65 -84.72
C LEU A 50 62.61 35.48 -85.29
N THR A 51 61.31 35.52 -84.98
CA THR A 51 60.28 34.59 -85.47
C THR A 51 59.54 35.12 -86.70
N ALA A 52 58.89 34.22 -87.45
CA ALA A 52 58.13 34.57 -88.66
C ALA A 52 56.96 35.53 -88.38
N ASP A 53 56.48 35.60 -87.13
CA ASP A 53 55.39 36.48 -86.69
C ASP A 53 55.90 37.88 -86.26
N THR A 54 57.19 38.01 -85.96
CA THR A 54 57.83 39.27 -85.54
C THR A 54 58.48 40.02 -86.71
N LEU A 55 58.60 39.38 -87.88
CA LEU A 55 59.10 40.00 -89.11
C LEU A 55 57.92 40.35 -90.01
N LEU A 56 57.87 41.58 -90.52
CA LEU A 56 56.80 41.99 -91.43
C LEU A 56 56.74 41.08 -92.66
N SER A 57 55.54 40.59 -92.96
CA SER A 57 55.27 39.83 -94.18
C SER A 57 55.46 40.70 -95.42
N ARG A 58 55.69 40.08 -96.59
CA ARG A 58 55.92 40.81 -97.86
C ARG A 58 54.73 41.71 -98.22
N GLU A 59 53.51 41.26 -97.94
CA GLU A 59 52.29 42.04 -98.14
C GLU A 59 52.20 43.19 -97.14
N GLU A 60 52.55 42.96 -95.88
CA GLU A 60 52.58 43.97 -94.82
C GLU A 60 53.66 45.04 -95.04
N ALA A 61 54.82 44.66 -95.57
CA ALA A 61 55.88 45.59 -95.95
C ALA A 61 55.44 46.50 -97.12
N THR A 62 54.74 45.94 -98.12
CA THR A 62 54.16 46.77 -99.21
C THR A 62 53.00 47.63 -98.73
N LEU A 63 52.25 47.19 -97.72
CA LEU A 63 51.24 48.01 -97.05
C LEU A 63 51.90 49.13 -96.23
N TYR A 64 53.00 48.86 -95.53
CA TYR A 64 53.78 49.85 -94.80
C TYR A 64 54.37 50.91 -95.73
N GLU A 65 54.98 50.54 -96.86
CA GLU A 65 55.47 51.49 -97.86
C GLU A 65 54.34 52.33 -98.48
N LYS A 66 53.16 51.74 -98.69
CA LYS A 66 51.95 52.47 -99.15
C LYS A 66 51.40 53.40 -98.06
N LEU A 67 51.51 53.02 -96.79
CA LEU A 67 51.06 53.83 -95.65
C LEU A 67 52.04 54.98 -95.33
N ASP A 68 53.33 54.78 -95.60
CA ASP A 68 54.39 55.78 -95.46
C ASP A 68 54.34 56.80 -96.61
N SER A 69 54.21 56.32 -97.86
CA SER A 69 54.05 57.18 -99.04
C SER A 69 52.71 57.94 -99.08
N SER A 70 51.68 57.49 -98.34
CA SER A 70 50.41 58.20 -98.17
C SER A 70 50.37 59.13 -96.95
N GLY A 71 51.43 59.17 -96.13
CA GLY A 71 51.54 60.06 -94.95
C GLY A 71 50.62 59.71 -93.78
N ALA A 72 49.89 58.60 -93.83
CA ALA A 72 48.92 58.18 -92.82
C ALA A 72 49.55 57.58 -91.55
N LEU A 73 50.85 57.28 -91.57
CA LEU A 73 51.61 56.74 -90.42
C LEU A 73 52.02 57.81 -89.39
N GLN A 74 52.26 59.06 -89.82
CA GLN A 74 52.65 60.14 -88.91
C GLN A 74 51.66 60.41 -87.77
N PRO A 75 50.33 60.45 -87.97
CA PRO A 75 49.38 60.68 -86.88
C PRO A 75 49.25 59.52 -85.87
N ILE A 76 49.56 58.28 -86.27
CA ILE A 76 49.48 57.09 -85.39
C ILE A 76 50.74 57.00 -84.51
N LEU A 77 51.91 57.33 -85.05
CA LEU A 77 53.17 57.35 -84.30
C LEU A 77 53.31 58.57 -83.37
N HIS A 78 52.58 59.66 -83.64
CA HIS A 78 52.52 60.86 -82.78
C HIS A 78 51.30 60.91 -81.87
N ASP A 79 50.52 59.82 -81.75
CA ASP A 79 49.38 59.79 -80.84
C ASP A 79 49.87 59.72 -79.37
N PRO A 80 49.67 60.76 -78.54
CA PRO A 80 50.19 60.84 -77.18
C PRO A 80 49.60 59.80 -76.22
N ASN A 81 48.59 59.04 -76.66
CA ASN A 81 47.92 58.02 -75.86
C ASN A 81 48.62 56.64 -75.88
N LEU A 82 49.58 56.41 -76.79
CA LEU A 82 50.43 55.21 -76.77
C LEU A 82 51.62 55.35 -75.79
N GLY A 83 51.99 56.57 -75.43
CA GLY A 83 52.94 56.88 -74.34
C GLY A 83 52.31 56.92 -72.95
N ALA A 84 50.99 56.73 -72.84
CA ALA A 84 50.25 56.76 -71.58
C ALA A 84 50.26 55.42 -70.82
N THR A 85 51.00 54.40 -71.29
CA THR A 85 51.40 53.30 -70.41
C THR A 85 52.65 53.76 -69.67
N ARG A 86 52.43 54.34 -68.48
CA ARG A 86 53.51 54.66 -67.53
C ARG A 86 54.43 53.43 -67.44
N PRO A 87 55.75 53.54 -67.66
CA PRO A 87 56.65 52.43 -67.46
C PRO A 87 56.49 51.99 -66.01
N PHE A 88 56.03 50.74 -65.81
CA PHE A 88 55.85 50.15 -64.49
C PHE A 88 57.11 50.44 -63.68
N HIS A 89 56.98 51.22 -62.61
CA HIS A 89 58.13 51.49 -61.74
C HIS A 89 58.49 50.17 -61.07
N GLU A 90 59.77 49.80 -61.11
CA GLU A 90 60.29 48.58 -60.49
C GLU A 90 59.90 48.50 -58.99
N ASP A 91 59.72 49.65 -58.34
CA ASP A 91 59.26 49.74 -56.95
C ASP A 91 57.77 49.40 -56.77
N GLU A 92 56.93 49.70 -57.76
CA GLU A 92 55.51 49.33 -57.75
C GLU A 92 55.34 47.83 -58.00
N MET A 93 56.16 47.23 -58.88
CA MET A 93 56.21 45.77 -59.03
C MET A 93 56.70 45.09 -57.76
N ARG A 94 57.79 45.57 -57.16
CA ARG A 94 58.30 45.03 -55.89
C ARG A 94 57.30 45.17 -54.75
N SER A 95 56.58 46.29 -54.67
CA SER A 95 55.50 46.49 -53.69
C SER A 95 54.30 45.56 -53.94
N ALA A 96 53.88 45.38 -55.18
CA ALA A 96 52.80 44.45 -55.54
C ALA A 96 53.17 42.99 -55.26
N ILE A 97 54.42 42.59 -55.54
CA ILE A 97 54.94 41.26 -55.21
C ILE A 97 54.99 41.08 -53.69
N ALA A 98 55.52 42.03 -52.94
CA ALA A 98 55.56 41.96 -51.47
C ALA A 98 54.15 41.91 -50.86
N SER A 99 53.18 42.65 -51.42
CA SER A 99 51.77 42.60 -51.00
C SER A 99 51.13 41.25 -51.33
N LEU A 100 51.42 40.68 -52.51
CA LEU A 100 50.94 39.37 -52.92
C LEU A 100 51.54 38.26 -52.05
N GLU A 101 52.83 38.31 -51.74
CA GLU A 101 53.50 37.38 -50.82
C GLU A 101 52.95 37.51 -49.39
N ALA A 102 52.74 38.74 -48.90
CA ALA A 102 52.10 38.97 -47.62
C ALA A 102 50.68 38.39 -47.57
N SER A 103 49.89 38.58 -48.64
CA SER A 103 48.56 37.99 -48.79
C SER A 103 48.60 36.46 -48.86
N THR A 104 49.53 35.90 -49.64
CA THR A 104 49.70 34.45 -49.79
C THR A 104 50.08 33.80 -48.47
N THR A 105 51.04 34.38 -47.73
CA THR A 105 51.40 33.86 -46.40
C THR A 105 50.27 34.03 -45.38
N ALA A 106 49.46 35.09 -45.46
CA ALA A 106 48.27 35.24 -44.64
C ALA A 106 47.21 34.17 -44.95
N ILE A 107 46.94 33.91 -46.23
CA ILE A 107 46.03 32.85 -46.69
C ILE A 107 46.55 31.49 -46.25
N GLU A 108 47.84 31.18 -46.39
CA GLU A 108 48.41 29.92 -45.92
C GLU A 108 48.25 29.73 -44.41
N ARG A 109 48.49 30.78 -43.61
CA ARG A 109 48.26 30.73 -42.15
C ARG A 109 46.79 30.47 -41.84
N GLN A 110 45.87 31.15 -42.52
CA GLN A 110 44.43 30.92 -42.37
C GLN A 110 44.03 29.50 -42.77
N THR A 111 44.56 28.99 -43.88
CA THR A 111 44.27 27.63 -44.37
C THR A 111 44.78 26.57 -43.40
N LYS A 112 45.98 26.75 -42.84
CA LYS A 112 46.55 25.89 -41.78
C LYS A 112 45.71 25.92 -40.50
N THR A 113 45.17 27.09 -40.15
CA THR A 113 44.31 27.25 -38.97
C THR A 113 42.96 26.56 -39.19
N LEU A 114 42.34 26.74 -40.36
CA LEU A 114 41.10 26.08 -40.74
C LEU A 114 41.27 24.56 -40.84
N SER A 115 42.37 24.06 -41.41
CA SER A 115 42.63 22.62 -41.47
C SER A 115 42.76 22.02 -40.07
N PHE A 116 43.47 22.70 -39.17
CA PHE A 116 43.56 22.30 -37.76
C PHE A 116 42.20 22.31 -37.07
N GLN A 117 41.40 23.36 -37.25
CA GLN A 117 40.04 23.43 -36.70
C GLN A 117 39.14 22.30 -37.24
N CYS A 118 39.20 22.02 -38.54
CA CYS A 118 38.46 20.91 -39.15
C CYS A 118 38.87 19.54 -38.60
N GLU A 119 40.17 19.32 -38.37
CA GLU A 119 40.66 18.09 -37.74
C GLU A 119 40.20 17.95 -36.29
N MET A 120 40.23 19.04 -35.52
CA MET A 120 39.74 19.04 -34.14
C MET A 120 38.24 18.78 -34.06
N LEU A 121 37.44 19.40 -34.95
CA LEU A 121 36.01 19.13 -35.04
C LEU A 121 35.72 17.68 -35.44
N ARG A 122 36.48 17.10 -36.38
CA ARG A 122 36.35 15.67 -36.71
C ARG A 122 36.65 14.77 -35.52
N LYS A 123 37.72 15.05 -34.77
CA LYS A 123 38.06 14.29 -33.55
C LYS A 123 36.97 14.44 -32.49
N GLN A 124 36.42 15.64 -32.31
CA GLN A 124 35.34 15.86 -31.36
C GLN A 124 34.06 15.10 -31.76
N LEU A 125 33.72 15.06 -33.05
CA LEU A 125 32.58 14.29 -33.55
C LEU A 125 32.78 12.78 -33.32
N GLN A 126 33.96 12.24 -33.64
CA GLN A 126 34.30 10.85 -33.38
C GLN A 126 34.19 10.51 -31.89
N ASN A 127 34.77 11.34 -31.03
CA ASN A 127 34.66 11.16 -29.58
C ASN A 127 33.19 11.23 -29.14
N GLN A 128 32.39 12.14 -29.67
CA GLN A 128 30.97 12.26 -29.33
C GLN A 128 30.17 11.01 -29.73
N GLU A 129 30.45 10.44 -30.90
CA GLU A 129 29.86 9.16 -31.35
C GLU A 129 30.28 8.01 -30.43
N GLU A 130 31.55 7.93 -30.04
CA GLU A 130 32.04 6.93 -29.08
C GLU A 130 31.36 7.08 -27.70
N TRP A 131 31.24 8.31 -27.20
CA TRP A 131 30.54 8.61 -25.95
C TRP A 131 29.04 8.29 -26.02
N ALA A 132 28.40 8.51 -27.16
CA ALA A 132 27.00 8.16 -27.38
C ALA A 132 26.82 6.64 -27.40
N GLN A 133 27.69 5.92 -28.13
CA GLN A 133 27.67 4.45 -28.16
C GLN A 133 27.91 3.84 -26.78
N GLU A 134 28.84 4.37 -25.99
CA GLU A 134 29.09 3.85 -24.64
C GLU A 134 27.89 4.13 -23.72
N ARG A 135 27.30 5.32 -23.81
CA ARG A 135 26.04 5.64 -23.09
C ARG A 135 24.91 4.69 -23.48
N ASP A 136 24.72 4.42 -24.76
CA ASP A 136 23.67 3.50 -25.23
C ASP A 136 23.89 2.08 -24.73
N ARG A 137 25.15 1.60 -24.70
CA ARG A 137 25.50 0.30 -24.13
C ARG A 137 25.23 0.23 -22.63
N ASP A 138 25.59 1.28 -21.89
CA ASP A 138 25.36 1.33 -20.44
C ASP A 138 23.86 1.44 -20.11
N LEU A 139 23.10 2.21 -20.87
CA LEU A 139 21.64 2.27 -20.78
C LEU A 139 21.00 0.91 -21.07
N ALA A 140 21.42 0.22 -22.15
CA ALA A 140 20.93 -1.11 -22.47
C ALA A 140 21.25 -2.13 -21.35
N ARG A 141 22.44 -2.06 -20.76
CA ARG A 141 22.83 -2.90 -19.61
C ARG A 141 21.97 -2.60 -18.38
N LEU A 142 21.72 -1.32 -18.08
CA LEU A 142 20.86 -0.91 -16.96
C LEU A 142 19.42 -1.40 -17.15
N LEU A 143 18.85 -1.21 -18.34
CA LEU A 143 17.51 -1.69 -18.68
C LEU A 143 17.42 -3.22 -18.58
N GLY A 144 18.42 -3.95 -19.09
CA GLY A 144 18.48 -5.40 -18.98
C GLY A 144 18.56 -5.89 -17.52
N LYS A 145 19.36 -5.21 -16.68
CA LYS A 145 19.42 -5.51 -15.23
C LYS A 145 18.09 -5.22 -14.53
N HIS A 146 17.47 -4.08 -14.83
CA HIS A 146 16.18 -3.72 -14.23
C HIS A 146 15.08 -4.71 -14.62
N GLU A 147 15.02 -5.13 -15.88
CA GLU A 147 14.05 -6.13 -16.34
C GLU A 147 14.31 -7.50 -15.69
N ALA A 148 15.57 -7.92 -15.57
CA ALA A 148 15.92 -9.16 -14.88
C ALA A 148 15.55 -9.12 -13.39
N GLU A 149 15.81 -8.01 -12.69
CA GLU A 149 15.41 -7.84 -11.29
C GLU A 149 13.88 -7.77 -11.14
N LYS A 150 13.18 -7.11 -12.05
CA LYS A 150 11.70 -7.10 -12.08
C LYS A 150 11.13 -8.51 -12.27
N GLN A 151 11.70 -9.29 -13.18
CA GLN A 151 11.29 -10.69 -13.37
C GLN A 151 11.60 -11.52 -12.13
N ARG A 152 12.76 -11.30 -11.49
CA ARG A 152 13.13 -11.98 -10.25
C ARG A 152 12.18 -11.65 -9.10
N THR A 153 11.80 -10.38 -8.92
CA THR A 153 10.82 -9.98 -7.90
C THR A 153 9.42 -10.49 -8.21
N GLU A 154 9.03 -10.54 -9.48
CA GLU A 154 7.75 -11.13 -9.90
C GLU A 154 7.69 -12.63 -9.63
N VAL A 155 8.77 -13.39 -9.92
CA VAL A 155 8.85 -14.82 -9.58
C VAL A 155 8.82 -15.01 -8.07
N ALA A 156 9.62 -14.25 -7.30
CA ALA A 156 9.62 -14.34 -5.84
C ALA A 156 8.25 -13.99 -5.24
N ALA A 157 7.53 -13.01 -5.80
CA ALA A 157 6.18 -12.66 -5.37
C ALA A 157 5.17 -13.79 -5.65
N LYS A 158 5.27 -14.46 -6.81
CA LYS A 158 4.45 -15.63 -7.14
C LYS A 158 4.75 -16.82 -6.24
N GLU A 159 6.02 -17.11 -5.99
CA GLU A 159 6.43 -18.18 -5.07
C GLU A 159 5.87 -17.93 -3.66
N LEU A 160 5.94 -16.69 -3.16
CA LEU A 160 5.35 -16.30 -1.88
C LEU A 160 3.81 -16.40 -1.88
N SER A 161 3.15 -16.03 -2.98
CA SER A 161 1.69 -16.18 -3.06
C SER A 161 1.26 -17.64 -3.10
N ASP A 162 1.98 -18.48 -3.83
CA ASP A 162 1.71 -19.91 -3.94
C ASP A 162 1.97 -20.63 -2.61
N GLU A 163 3.05 -20.26 -1.89
CA GLU A 163 3.32 -20.76 -0.54
C GLU A 163 2.24 -20.32 0.45
N LEU A 164 1.79 -19.07 0.38
CA LEU A 164 0.71 -18.58 1.23
C LEU A 164 -0.60 -19.33 0.92
N GLU A 165 -0.92 -19.56 -0.35
CA GLU A 165 -2.12 -20.31 -0.75
C GLU A 165 -2.04 -21.78 -0.29
N ALA A 166 -0.88 -22.42 -0.43
CA ALA A 166 -0.64 -23.77 0.07
C ALA A 166 -0.78 -23.82 1.60
N SER A 167 -0.24 -22.84 2.32
CA SER A 167 -0.38 -22.72 3.76
C SER A 167 -1.85 -22.54 4.17
N PHE A 168 -2.61 -21.70 3.47
CA PHE A 168 -4.01 -21.47 3.73
C PHE A 168 -4.83 -22.74 3.51
N ARG A 169 -4.59 -23.44 2.40
CA ARG A 169 -5.24 -24.71 2.06
C ARG A 169 -4.97 -25.79 3.11
N ASN A 170 -3.71 -25.91 3.56
CA ASN A 170 -3.31 -26.81 4.64
C ASN A 170 -4.00 -26.46 5.96
N MET A 171 -4.09 -25.17 6.30
CA MET A 171 -4.77 -24.73 7.52
C MET A 171 -6.27 -25.00 7.46
N VAL A 172 -6.94 -24.78 6.32
CA VAL A 172 -8.36 -25.11 6.11
C VAL A 172 -8.61 -26.62 6.18
N GLU A 173 -7.73 -27.44 5.61
CA GLU A 173 -7.86 -28.90 5.71
C GLU A 173 -7.67 -29.37 7.16
N LYS A 174 -6.66 -28.82 7.86
CA LYS A 174 -6.44 -29.08 9.29
C LYS A 174 -7.67 -28.73 10.12
N THR A 175 -8.31 -27.60 9.84
CA THR A 175 -9.49 -27.16 10.60
C THR A 175 -10.70 -28.01 10.29
N ALA A 176 -10.87 -28.46 9.05
CA ALA A 176 -11.89 -29.43 8.68
C ALA A 176 -11.69 -30.78 9.38
N MET A 177 -10.46 -31.30 9.45
CA MET A 177 -10.14 -32.54 10.17
C MET A 177 -10.39 -32.40 11.68
N ASP A 178 -9.91 -31.32 12.27
CA ASP A 178 -10.11 -31.04 13.68
C ASP A 178 -11.61 -30.82 14.00
N ASN A 179 -12.39 -30.19 13.12
CA ASN A 179 -13.84 -30.05 13.28
C ASN A 179 -14.52 -31.43 13.32
N LYS A 180 -14.13 -32.36 12.44
CA LYS A 180 -14.63 -33.75 12.49
C LYS A 180 -14.24 -34.43 13.81
N ARG A 181 -13.01 -34.23 14.29
CA ARG A 181 -12.55 -34.75 15.57
C ARG A 181 -13.34 -34.18 16.74
N ILE A 182 -13.61 -32.88 16.74
CA ILE A 182 -14.41 -32.21 17.77
C ILE A 182 -15.85 -32.70 17.76
N LEU A 183 -16.47 -32.87 16.58
CA LEU A 183 -17.81 -33.45 16.46
C LEU A 183 -17.86 -34.88 17.01
N ALA A 184 -16.83 -35.70 16.74
CA ALA A 184 -16.73 -37.04 17.32
C ALA A 184 -16.59 -37.01 18.85
N LEU A 185 -15.74 -36.12 19.38
CA LEU A 185 -15.57 -35.91 20.82
C LEU A 185 -16.87 -35.42 21.47
N LEU A 186 -17.54 -34.42 20.88
CA LEU A 186 -18.84 -33.91 21.32
C LEU A 186 -19.90 -35.01 21.33
N SER A 187 -20.00 -35.81 20.26
CA SER A 187 -20.94 -36.93 20.22
C SER A 187 -20.65 -37.97 21.30
N SER A 188 -19.38 -38.26 21.56
CA SER A 188 -18.99 -39.19 22.63
C SER A 188 -19.30 -38.62 24.02
N ARG A 189 -19.09 -37.32 24.22
CA ARG A 189 -19.38 -36.62 25.47
C ARG A 189 -20.87 -36.55 25.74
N LEU A 190 -21.68 -36.18 24.73
CA LEU A 190 -23.14 -36.16 24.86
C LEU A 190 -23.70 -37.55 25.18
N LYS A 191 -23.17 -38.61 24.54
CA LYS A 191 -23.56 -40.00 24.89
C LYS A 191 -23.18 -40.38 26.32
N GLN A 192 -22.08 -39.83 26.84
CA GLN A 192 -21.67 -40.04 28.22
C GLN A 192 -22.58 -39.27 29.18
N ASP A 193 -22.88 -38.01 28.86
CA ASP A 193 -23.81 -37.17 29.60
C ASP A 193 -25.22 -37.80 29.64
N ASP A 194 -25.71 -38.39 28.54
CA ASP A 194 -27.00 -39.11 28.49
C ASP A 194 -27.01 -40.34 29.41
N ARG A 195 -25.88 -41.05 29.54
CA ARG A 195 -25.75 -42.18 30.47
C ARG A 195 -25.75 -41.71 31.92
N GLU A 196 -25.00 -40.66 32.21
CA GLU A 196 -24.97 -40.03 33.53
C GLU A 196 -26.38 -39.56 33.93
N LEU A 197 -27.14 -38.94 33.01
CA LEU A 197 -28.54 -38.57 33.26
C LEU A 197 -29.46 -39.76 33.51
N ALA A 198 -29.29 -40.86 32.78
CA ALA A 198 -30.06 -42.09 33.01
C ALA A 198 -29.73 -42.72 34.37
N GLU A 199 -28.46 -42.69 34.80
CA GLU A 199 -28.03 -43.13 36.13
C GLU A 199 -28.59 -42.22 37.23
N LEU A 200 -28.64 -40.90 36.99
CA LEU A 200 -29.29 -39.95 37.89
C LEU A 200 -30.79 -40.19 38.01
N GLU A 201 -31.49 -40.47 36.90
CA GLU A 201 -32.91 -40.81 36.91
C GLU A 201 -33.18 -42.08 37.74
N ASP A 202 -32.35 -43.11 37.58
CA ASP A 202 -32.41 -44.34 38.38
C ASP A 202 -32.15 -44.05 39.87
N LEU A 203 -31.16 -43.21 40.20
CA LEU A 203 -30.89 -42.77 41.57
C LEU A 203 -32.07 -42.01 42.19
N ILE A 204 -32.67 -41.07 41.46
CA ILE A 204 -33.83 -40.30 41.93
C ILE A 204 -35.05 -41.22 42.12
N SER A 205 -35.26 -42.20 41.23
CA SER A 205 -36.37 -43.15 41.35
C SER A 205 -36.28 -44.03 42.61
N LYS A 206 -35.08 -44.21 43.16
CA LYS A 206 -34.83 -44.97 44.40
C LYS A 206 -35.10 -44.16 45.67
N ILE A 207 -35.27 -42.84 45.57
CA ILE A 207 -35.64 -41.99 46.69
C ILE A 207 -37.09 -42.30 47.08
N LYS A 208 -37.26 -43.09 48.14
CA LYS A 208 -38.58 -43.43 48.69
C LYS A 208 -38.98 -42.40 49.74
N PHE A 209 -40.14 -41.78 49.54
CA PHE A 209 -40.83 -41.00 50.56
C PHE A 209 -41.96 -41.84 51.14
N ASP A 210 -41.90 -42.18 52.42
CA ASP A 210 -43.00 -42.90 53.09
C ASP A 210 -44.08 -41.89 53.49
N GLY A 211 -45.08 -41.71 52.63
CA GLY A 211 -46.19 -40.79 52.87
C GLY A 211 -47.19 -41.28 53.92
N ASN A 212 -47.05 -42.52 54.43
CA ASN A 212 -48.00 -43.11 55.37
C ASN A 212 -47.59 -42.94 56.84
N ASP A 213 -46.43 -42.36 57.14
CA ASP A 213 -45.93 -42.18 58.51
C ASP A 213 -46.97 -41.48 59.40
N ALA A 214 -47.59 -40.39 58.92
CA ALA A 214 -48.62 -39.67 59.68
C ALA A 214 -49.86 -40.53 60.00
N ALA A 215 -50.35 -41.30 59.01
CA ALA A 215 -51.49 -42.18 59.20
C ALA A 215 -51.18 -43.35 60.16
N THR A 216 -49.95 -43.86 60.14
CA THR A 216 -49.52 -44.92 61.07
C THR A 216 -49.33 -44.41 62.49
N VAL A 217 -48.85 -43.18 62.66
CA VAL A 217 -48.73 -42.49 63.96
C VAL A 217 -50.11 -42.28 64.58
N GLU A 218 -51.08 -41.75 63.82
CA GLU A 218 -52.45 -41.56 64.29
C GLU A 218 -53.11 -42.89 64.67
N ARG A 219 -52.96 -43.92 63.83
CA ARG A 219 -53.49 -45.25 64.10
C ARG A 219 -52.85 -45.89 65.34
N ALA A 220 -51.55 -45.72 65.54
CA ALA A 220 -50.86 -46.22 66.73
C ALA A 220 -51.38 -45.54 68.01
N GLY A 221 -51.67 -44.24 67.95
CA GLY A 221 -52.31 -43.50 69.04
C GLY A 221 -53.70 -44.07 69.37
N GLN A 222 -54.59 -44.15 68.37
CA GLN A 222 -55.95 -44.68 68.54
C GLN A 222 -55.97 -46.10 69.12
N LEU A 223 -55.09 -46.98 68.65
CA LEU A 223 -54.99 -48.36 69.15
C LEU A 223 -54.43 -48.41 70.58
N SER A 224 -53.52 -47.50 70.94
CA SER A 224 -52.96 -47.40 72.29
C SER A 224 -53.99 -46.91 73.29
N ASP A 225 -54.79 -45.91 72.90
CA ASP A 225 -55.89 -45.37 73.73
C ASP A 225 -56.97 -46.44 73.98
N LEU A 226 -57.34 -47.22 72.94
CA LEU A 226 -58.25 -48.36 73.09
C LEU A 226 -57.68 -49.44 74.01
N LEU A 227 -56.38 -49.75 73.90
CA LEU A 227 -55.72 -50.72 74.77
C LEU A 227 -55.69 -50.24 76.23
N ALA A 228 -55.47 -48.94 76.46
CA ALA A 228 -55.53 -48.33 77.78
C ALA A 228 -56.91 -48.52 78.42
N GLY A 229 -57.97 -48.23 77.66
CA GLY A 229 -59.36 -48.44 78.08
C GLY A 229 -59.64 -49.89 78.46
N TYR A 230 -59.28 -50.85 77.60
CA TYR A 230 -59.46 -52.27 77.92
C TYR A 230 -58.65 -52.74 79.14
N ARG A 231 -57.46 -52.18 79.36
CA ARG A 231 -56.64 -52.50 80.55
C ARG A 231 -57.24 -51.91 81.82
N ALA A 232 -57.73 -50.68 81.77
CA ALA A 232 -58.42 -50.06 82.90
C ALA A 232 -59.70 -50.84 83.25
N GLU A 233 -60.53 -51.16 82.24
CA GLU A 233 -61.74 -51.99 82.41
C GLU A 233 -61.41 -53.38 82.98
N GLU A 234 -60.35 -54.05 82.48
CA GLU A 234 -59.91 -55.35 83.03
C GLU A 234 -59.59 -55.24 84.53
N ILE A 235 -58.87 -54.18 84.93
CA ILE A 235 -58.51 -53.95 86.32
C ILE A 235 -59.76 -53.62 87.15
N HIS A 236 -60.68 -52.80 86.62
CA HIS A 236 -61.95 -52.47 87.26
C HIS A 236 -62.77 -53.74 87.53
N TYR A 237 -62.97 -54.57 86.51
CA TYR A 237 -63.72 -55.83 86.66
C TYR A 237 -63.07 -56.81 87.64
N ARG A 238 -61.73 -56.80 87.75
CA ARG A 238 -61.01 -57.61 88.75
C ARG A 238 -61.18 -57.07 90.16
N LEU A 239 -61.12 -55.75 90.35
CA LEU A 239 -61.38 -55.09 91.63
C LEU A 239 -62.83 -55.29 92.07
N ASP A 240 -63.80 -55.04 91.20
CA ASP A 240 -65.23 -55.27 91.46
C ASP A 240 -65.49 -56.73 91.84
N ARG A 241 -64.88 -57.68 91.13
CA ARG A 241 -65.01 -59.11 91.46
C ARG A 241 -64.44 -59.42 92.83
N LEU A 242 -63.26 -58.91 93.18
CA LEU A 242 -62.64 -59.14 94.49
C LEU A 242 -63.46 -58.49 95.61
N TYR A 243 -63.91 -57.25 95.41
CA TYR A 243 -64.79 -56.54 96.32
C TYR A 243 -66.08 -57.34 96.60
N LEU A 244 -66.77 -57.78 95.55
CA LEU A 244 -67.97 -58.61 95.69
C LEU A 244 -67.69 -59.97 96.31
N GLN A 245 -66.55 -60.60 96.00
CA GLN A 245 -66.16 -61.89 96.57
C GLN A 245 -65.87 -61.77 98.08
N ASP A 246 -65.21 -60.70 98.53
CA ASP A 246 -64.92 -60.45 99.94
C ASP A 246 -66.19 -60.10 100.72
N MET A 247 -67.08 -59.28 100.16
CA MET A 247 -68.41 -59.02 100.72
C MET A 247 -69.24 -60.31 100.89
N LEU A 248 -69.20 -61.21 99.90
CA LEU A 248 -69.86 -62.51 99.97
C LEU A 248 -69.19 -63.46 100.97
N ALA A 249 -67.86 -63.50 101.02
CA ALA A 249 -67.10 -64.34 101.95
C ALA A 249 -67.36 -63.95 103.42
N GLU A 250 -67.48 -62.66 103.72
CA GLU A 250 -67.83 -62.17 105.05
C GLU A 250 -69.27 -62.47 105.48
N SER A 251 -70.21 -62.53 104.53
CA SER A 251 -71.60 -62.94 104.80
C SER A 251 -71.75 -64.44 105.13
N SER A 252 -70.76 -65.26 104.76
CA SER A 252 -70.78 -66.72 104.90
C SER A 252 -70.07 -67.27 106.16
N LYS A 253 -69.41 -66.41 106.95
CA LYS A 253 -68.79 -66.84 108.22
C LYS A 253 -69.87 -66.99 109.30
N PRO A 254 -70.09 -68.20 109.87
CA PRO A 254 -71.00 -68.35 111.00
C PRO A 254 -70.38 -67.70 112.24
N SER A 255 -71.20 -66.86 112.89
CA SER A 255 -70.89 -66.09 114.08
C SER A 255 -70.25 -66.93 115.18
N SER A 256 -69.01 -66.61 115.56
CA SER A 256 -68.49 -67.01 116.85
C SER A 256 -67.70 -65.87 117.49
N SER A 257 -68.39 -65.20 118.43
CA SER A 257 -67.87 -64.44 119.56
C SER A 257 -67.30 -63.03 119.30
N GLY A 258 -67.89 -62.05 119.98
CA GLY A 258 -67.26 -60.77 120.34
C GLY A 258 -67.89 -59.56 119.67
N SER A 259 -68.67 -58.80 120.43
CA SER A 259 -69.36 -57.58 120.01
C SER A 259 -68.41 -56.47 119.54
N GLU A 260 -68.50 -56.11 118.26
CA GLU A 260 -68.16 -54.78 117.75
C GLU A 260 -69.38 -54.16 117.07
N PRO A 261 -69.61 -52.84 117.19
CA PRO A 261 -70.85 -52.22 116.77
C PRO A 261 -70.95 -52.19 115.23
N ILE A 262 -72.09 -52.62 114.72
CA ILE A 262 -72.49 -52.62 113.29
C ILE A 262 -72.25 -51.26 112.60
N LEU A 263 -72.20 -50.17 113.37
CA LEU A 263 -71.93 -48.80 112.90
C LEU A 263 -70.46 -48.54 112.52
N ALA A 264 -69.48 -49.17 113.19
CA ALA A 264 -68.07 -49.05 112.83
C ALA A 264 -67.79 -49.80 111.51
N ARG A 265 -68.41 -50.97 111.34
CA ARG A 265 -68.26 -51.80 110.13
C ARG A 265 -68.92 -51.19 108.88
N SER A 266 -70.03 -50.48 109.03
CA SER A 266 -70.62 -49.73 107.91
C SER A 266 -69.77 -48.51 107.49
N TYR A 267 -69.04 -47.93 108.44
CA TYR A 267 -68.12 -46.83 108.17
C TYR A 267 -66.90 -47.31 107.38
N ASP A 268 -66.36 -48.49 107.73
CA ASP A 268 -65.22 -49.08 107.01
C ASP A 268 -65.57 -49.46 105.55
N VAL A 269 -66.79 -49.95 105.30
CA VAL A 269 -67.26 -50.23 103.92
C VAL A 269 -67.46 -48.93 103.12
N ALA A 270 -68.02 -47.89 103.72
CA ALA A 270 -68.20 -46.60 103.05
C ALA A 270 -66.87 -45.90 102.74
N ALA A 271 -65.88 -46.01 103.65
CA ALA A 271 -64.53 -45.52 103.42
C ALA A 271 -63.83 -46.30 102.29
N LEU A 272 -63.98 -47.62 102.24
CA LEU A 272 -63.48 -48.45 101.14
C LEU A 272 -64.12 -48.12 99.79
N GLU A 273 -65.42 -47.83 99.76
CA GLU A 273 -66.12 -47.40 98.54
C GLU A 273 -65.63 -46.02 98.05
N GLU A 274 -65.35 -45.08 98.96
CA GLU A 274 -64.77 -43.77 98.63
C GLU A 274 -63.33 -43.91 98.11
N GLU A 275 -62.51 -44.75 98.74
CA GLU A 275 -61.15 -45.06 98.28
C GLU A 275 -61.16 -45.77 96.91
N LEU A 276 -62.10 -46.69 96.67
CA LEU A 276 -62.27 -47.36 95.38
C LEU A 276 -62.70 -46.38 94.28
N ALA A 277 -63.63 -45.46 94.61
CA ALA A 277 -64.07 -44.41 93.70
C ALA A 277 -62.95 -43.42 93.35
N ALA A 278 -62.03 -43.15 94.29
CA ALA A 278 -60.84 -42.35 94.05
C ALA A 278 -59.77 -43.11 93.23
N LEU A 279 -59.68 -44.43 93.38
CA LEU A 279 -58.69 -45.27 92.70
C LEU A 279 -58.99 -45.49 91.21
N TYR A 280 -60.27 -45.53 90.80
CA TYR A 280 -60.65 -45.73 89.39
C TYR A 280 -60.08 -44.72 88.39
N PRO A 281 -60.14 -43.41 88.60
CA PRO A 281 -59.49 -42.46 87.69
C PRO A 281 -57.96 -42.59 87.69
N GLU A 282 -57.36 -43.01 88.80
CA GLU A 282 -55.91 -43.26 88.87
C GLU A 282 -55.53 -44.51 88.05
N ILE A 283 -56.34 -45.57 88.08
CA ILE A 283 -56.17 -46.77 87.25
C ILE A 283 -56.24 -46.43 85.76
N GLU A 284 -57.17 -45.56 85.35
CA GLU A 284 -57.29 -45.10 83.96
C GLU A 284 -56.02 -44.35 83.50
N ILE A 285 -55.53 -43.41 84.31
CA ILE A 285 -54.31 -42.64 84.03
C ILE A 285 -53.08 -43.57 84.01
N LEU A 286 -52.97 -44.52 84.94
CA LEU A 286 -51.86 -45.47 84.98
C LEU A 286 -51.91 -46.46 83.81
N ALA A 287 -53.09 -46.91 83.41
CA ALA A 287 -53.28 -47.76 82.23
C ALA A 287 -52.89 -47.00 80.95
N GLU A 288 -53.29 -45.74 80.82
CA GLU A 288 -52.86 -44.86 79.72
C GLU A 288 -51.34 -44.66 79.72
N MET A 289 -50.74 -44.25 80.82
CA MET A 289 -49.28 -44.08 80.89
C MET A 289 -48.52 -45.38 80.58
N SER A 290 -48.98 -46.51 81.10
CA SER A 290 -48.33 -47.80 80.86
C SER A 290 -48.40 -48.25 79.41
N THR A 291 -49.54 -48.05 78.74
CA THR A 291 -49.73 -48.44 77.34
C THR A 291 -48.99 -47.49 76.40
N LYS A 292 -48.98 -46.20 76.71
CA LYS A 292 -48.15 -45.21 75.99
C LYS A 292 -46.67 -45.53 76.09
N GLN A 293 -46.17 -45.81 77.29
CA GLN A 293 -44.76 -46.13 77.50
C GLN A 293 -44.35 -47.48 76.86
N GLN A 294 -45.21 -48.50 76.93
CA GLN A 294 -44.90 -49.84 76.41
C GLN A 294 -45.07 -49.96 74.90
N TYR A 295 -46.05 -49.28 74.30
CA TYR A 295 -46.42 -49.49 72.91
C TYR A 295 -46.30 -48.22 72.07
N GLN A 296 -46.91 -47.12 72.49
CA GLN A 296 -46.94 -45.89 71.67
C GLN A 296 -45.53 -45.30 71.48
N ASP A 297 -44.78 -45.06 72.57
CA ASP A 297 -43.46 -44.41 72.50
C ASP A 297 -42.42 -45.24 71.71
N PRO A 298 -42.36 -46.58 71.83
CA PRO A 298 -41.49 -47.38 70.98
C PRO A 298 -41.90 -47.35 69.50
N ILE A 299 -43.20 -47.36 69.19
CA ILE A 299 -43.69 -47.27 67.80
C ILE A 299 -43.33 -45.92 67.20
N LEU A 300 -43.58 -44.81 67.91
CA LEU A 300 -43.22 -43.47 67.46
C LEU A 300 -41.71 -43.31 67.25
N ARG A 301 -40.89 -43.85 68.17
CA ARG A 301 -39.42 -43.84 68.03
C ARG A 301 -38.95 -44.66 66.83
N ALA A 302 -39.57 -45.82 66.57
CA ALA A 302 -39.23 -46.64 65.41
C ALA A 302 -39.58 -45.95 64.08
N ILE A 303 -40.77 -45.33 63.99
CA ILE A 303 -41.19 -44.54 62.82
C ILE A 303 -40.24 -43.36 62.63
N HIS A 304 -39.95 -42.59 63.68
CA HIS A 304 -39.05 -41.44 63.60
C HIS A 304 -37.62 -41.85 63.19
N HIS A 305 -37.10 -42.97 63.71
CA HIS A 305 -35.80 -43.50 63.32
C HIS A 305 -35.77 -43.98 61.86
N GLN A 306 -36.84 -44.62 61.39
CA GLN A 306 -36.96 -45.01 59.99
C GLN A 306 -37.02 -43.78 59.07
N HIS A 307 -37.81 -42.78 59.46
CA HIS A 307 -37.95 -41.52 58.74
C HIS A 307 -36.63 -40.77 58.64
N SER A 308 -35.93 -40.57 59.76
CA SER A 308 -34.62 -39.89 59.77
C SER A 308 -33.58 -40.65 58.94
N ARG A 309 -33.58 -41.99 58.99
CA ARG A 309 -32.68 -42.80 58.15
C ARG A 309 -32.99 -42.65 56.66
N LEU A 310 -34.26 -42.64 56.27
CA LEU A 310 -34.68 -42.41 54.88
C LEU A 310 -34.34 -40.98 54.43
N GLN A 311 -34.52 -39.99 55.30
CA GLN A 311 -34.19 -38.60 55.04
C GLN A 311 -32.68 -38.44 54.79
N VAL A 312 -31.82 -38.96 55.66
CA VAL A 312 -30.36 -38.91 55.48
C VAL A 312 -29.92 -39.62 54.20
N ALA A 313 -30.50 -40.80 53.90
CA ALA A 313 -30.19 -41.50 52.66
C ALA A 313 -30.64 -40.72 51.41
N SER A 314 -31.82 -40.07 51.47
CA SER A 314 -32.31 -39.24 50.38
C SER A 314 -31.48 -37.97 50.18
N GLU A 315 -31.03 -37.35 51.27
CA GLU A 315 -30.18 -36.15 51.24
C GLU A 315 -28.83 -36.48 50.61
N GLN A 316 -28.20 -37.59 51.01
CA GLN A 316 -26.96 -38.07 50.39
C GLN A 316 -27.12 -38.38 48.90
N GLN A 317 -28.25 -38.98 48.49
CA GLN A 317 -28.54 -39.22 47.07
C GLN A 317 -28.76 -37.92 46.29
N LEU A 318 -29.45 -36.94 46.88
CA LEU A 318 -29.65 -35.63 46.27
C LEU A 318 -28.35 -34.83 46.17
N GLU A 319 -27.46 -34.92 47.16
CA GLU A 319 -26.11 -34.33 47.10
C GLU A 319 -25.29 -34.94 45.96
N GLN A 320 -25.30 -36.27 45.82
CA GLN A 320 -24.64 -36.95 44.70
C GLN A 320 -25.20 -36.51 43.35
N VAL A 321 -26.52 -36.37 43.24
CA VAL A 321 -27.17 -35.85 42.02
C VAL A 321 -26.71 -34.42 41.72
N LEU A 322 -26.65 -33.57 42.75
CA LEU A 322 -26.21 -32.19 42.61
C LEU A 322 -24.74 -32.11 42.15
N ASP A 323 -23.84 -32.89 42.74
CA ASP A 323 -22.42 -32.91 42.38
C ASP A 323 -22.22 -33.33 40.92
N VAL A 324 -22.90 -34.39 40.47
CA VAL A 324 -22.84 -34.83 39.06
C VAL A 324 -23.36 -33.74 38.12
N LEU A 325 -24.49 -33.09 38.46
CA LEU A 325 -25.02 -31.99 37.64
C LEU A 325 -24.07 -30.78 37.59
N ILE A 326 -23.38 -30.47 38.69
CA ILE A 326 -22.36 -29.42 38.74
C ILE A 326 -21.19 -29.79 37.80
N ASP A 327 -20.67 -31.01 37.91
CA ASP A 327 -19.55 -31.49 37.09
C ASP A 327 -19.91 -31.50 35.59
N MET A 328 -21.09 -31.99 35.24
CA MET A 328 -21.62 -31.94 33.87
C MET A 328 -21.71 -30.51 33.35
N THR A 329 -22.21 -29.58 34.17
CA THR A 329 -22.36 -28.17 33.80
C THR A 329 -21.00 -27.49 33.61
N GLN A 330 -20.03 -27.74 34.49
CA GLN A 330 -18.68 -27.21 34.37
C GLN A 330 -17.97 -27.76 33.13
N SER A 331 -18.09 -29.06 32.89
CA SER A 331 -17.57 -29.74 31.71
C SER A 331 -18.13 -29.13 30.42
N LYS A 332 -19.45 -28.94 30.34
CA LYS A 332 -20.11 -28.30 29.19
C LYS A 332 -19.63 -26.86 29.00
N LYS A 333 -19.53 -26.08 30.08
CA LYS A 333 -19.02 -24.69 30.01
C LYS A 333 -17.60 -24.65 29.43
N GLY A 334 -16.69 -25.49 29.93
CA GLY A 334 -15.32 -25.56 29.42
C GLY A 334 -15.24 -25.99 27.95
N LEU A 335 -16.14 -26.87 27.52
CA LEU A 335 -16.21 -27.31 26.13
C LEU A 335 -16.75 -26.20 25.22
N THR A 336 -17.77 -25.45 25.65
CA THR A 336 -18.29 -24.29 24.92
C THR A 336 -17.25 -23.17 24.78
N GLU A 337 -16.44 -22.93 25.79
CA GLU A 337 -15.39 -21.90 25.74
C GLU A 337 -14.31 -22.24 24.72
N LYS A 338 -13.83 -23.49 24.72
CA LYS A 338 -12.90 -24.00 23.69
C LYS A 338 -13.49 -23.95 22.29
N LEU A 339 -14.80 -24.19 22.15
CA LEU A 339 -15.48 -24.10 20.86
C LEU A 339 -15.53 -22.66 20.36
N ARG A 340 -15.81 -21.70 21.24
CA ARG A 340 -15.82 -20.26 20.94
C ARG A 340 -14.45 -19.74 20.54
N GLU A 341 -13.39 -20.13 21.26
CA GLU A 341 -12.01 -19.77 20.91
C GLU A 341 -11.62 -20.28 19.53
N ARG A 342 -12.12 -21.45 19.17
CA ARG A 342 -11.88 -22.04 17.86
C ARG A 342 -12.71 -21.37 16.76
N GLU A 343 -13.96 -21.06 17.04
CA GLU A 343 -14.84 -20.33 16.13
C GLU A 343 -14.22 -18.97 15.78
N SER A 344 -13.78 -18.20 16.77
CA SER A 344 -13.11 -16.92 16.52
C SER A 344 -11.81 -17.09 15.72
N TRP A 345 -11.05 -18.15 15.96
CA TRP A 345 -9.86 -18.46 15.16
C TRP A 345 -10.23 -18.82 13.70
N CYS A 346 -11.31 -19.56 13.46
CA CYS A 346 -11.80 -19.87 12.12
C CYS A 346 -12.30 -18.61 11.41
N GLU A 347 -13.03 -17.74 12.10
CA GLU A 347 -13.48 -16.44 11.58
C GLU A 347 -12.29 -15.56 11.18
N LEU A 348 -11.24 -15.50 12.01
CA LEU A 348 -10.01 -14.77 11.67
C LEU A 348 -9.32 -15.36 10.44
N LEU A 349 -9.28 -16.68 10.32
CA LEU A 349 -8.72 -17.35 9.15
C LEU A 349 -9.53 -16.99 7.89
N GLU A 350 -10.86 -17.03 7.96
CA GLU A 350 -11.75 -16.65 6.84
C GLU A 350 -11.61 -15.17 6.47
N GLN A 351 -11.51 -14.28 7.46
CA GLN A 351 -11.26 -12.87 7.22
C GLN A 351 -9.90 -12.64 6.54
N LEU A 352 -8.86 -13.33 7.00
CA LEU A 352 -7.53 -13.27 6.37
C LEU A 352 -7.59 -13.80 4.93
N ALA A 353 -8.32 -14.88 4.68
CA ALA A 353 -8.56 -15.42 3.34
C ALA A 353 -9.23 -14.40 2.43
N ASN A 354 -10.28 -13.73 2.92
CA ASN A 354 -11.03 -12.75 2.17
C ASN A 354 -10.19 -11.50 1.88
N LEU A 355 -9.38 -11.06 2.85
CA LEU A 355 -8.41 -9.97 2.65
C LEU A 355 -7.36 -10.34 1.61
N TYR A 356 -6.82 -11.56 1.67
CA TYR A 356 -5.88 -12.06 0.66
C TYR A 356 -6.52 -12.12 -0.73
N GLN A 357 -7.74 -12.63 -0.85
CA GLN A 357 -8.47 -12.66 -2.13
C GLN A 357 -8.80 -11.26 -2.65
N ALA A 358 -9.09 -10.30 -1.77
CA ALA A 358 -9.30 -8.91 -2.16
C ALA A 358 -8.01 -8.25 -2.67
N GLU A 359 -6.88 -8.52 -2.03
CA GLU A 359 -5.56 -7.98 -2.41
C GLU A 359 -5.04 -8.63 -3.71
N VAL A 360 -5.14 -9.95 -3.84
CA VAL A 360 -4.76 -10.68 -5.07
C VAL A 360 -5.73 -10.40 -6.21
N GLY A 361 -7.02 -10.22 -5.89
CA GLY A 361 -8.07 -9.81 -6.83
C GLY A 361 -7.97 -8.35 -7.27
N GLN A 362 -7.09 -7.55 -6.67
CA GLN A 362 -6.75 -6.23 -7.13
C GLN A 362 -5.50 -6.34 -8.02
N PRO A 363 -5.66 -6.52 -9.35
CA PRO A 363 -4.51 -6.35 -10.22
C PRO A 363 -4.03 -4.91 -10.03
N LEU A 364 -2.81 -4.77 -9.53
CA LEU A 364 -2.00 -3.55 -9.65
C LEU A 364 -1.86 -3.25 -11.15
N THR A 365 -2.91 -2.65 -11.72
CA THR A 365 -3.02 -2.37 -13.15
C THR A 365 -2.39 -1.01 -13.38
N THR A 366 -1.07 -0.94 -13.22
CA THR A 366 -0.27 0.08 -13.89
C THR A 366 -0.04 -0.38 -15.33
N GLN A 367 -1.05 -0.21 -16.18
CA GLN A 367 -0.95 0.27 -17.57
C GLN A 367 -2.28 0.06 -18.35
N PRO A 368 -2.68 1.03 -19.20
CA PRO A 368 -3.82 0.86 -20.09
C PRO A 368 -3.40 0.03 -21.31
N PRO A 369 -4.16 -1.01 -21.71
CA PRO A 369 -3.98 -1.58 -23.04
C PRO A 369 -4.63 -0.65 -24.06
N SER A 370 -3.79 -0.07 -24.91
CA SER A 370 -4.22 0.62 -26.12
C SER A 370 -4.97 -0.33 -27.05
N SER A 371 -6.23 0.02 -27.31
CA SER A 371 -6.85 0.12 -28.63
C SER A 371 -6.53 -0.93 -29.72
N ARG A 372 -7.63 -1.56 -30.17
CA ARG A 372 -7.96 -2.07 -31.52
C ARG A 372 -7.47 -3.45 -31.94
N ARG A 373 -8.38 -4.42 -31.85
CA ARG A 373 -9.18 -4.98 -32.98
C ARG A 373 -10.20 -5.99 -32.40
N ASP A 374 -11.48 -5.64 -32.40
CA ASP A 374 -12.49 -6.18 -33.33
C ASP A 374 -12.50 -7.72 -33.42
N SER A 375 -13.51 -8.36 -32.83
CA SER A 375 -14.73 -8.68 -33.58
C SER A 375 -15.64 -9.71 -32.88
N LEU A 376 -16.89 -9.29 -32.73
CA LEU A 376 -18.12 -10.03 -33.07
C LEU A 376 -18.49 -11.32 -32.30
N ARG A 377 -19.48 -11.10 -31.40
CA ARG A 377 -20.78 -11.77 -31.35
C ARG A 377 -20.80 -13.31 -31.47
N ARG A 378 -21.33 -13.95 -30.42
CA ARG A 378 -22.61 -14.67 -30.54
C ARG A 378 -23.39 -14.74 -29.22
N ARG A 379 -24.64 -14.35 -29.35
CA ARG A 379 -25.75 -14.37 -28.39
C ARG A 379 -26.42 -15.74 -28.50
N SER A 380 -26.74 -16.36 -27.37
CA SER A 380 -27.70 -17.46 -27.23
C SER A 380 -28.22 -17.42 -25.79
N LEU A 381 -29.28 -16.65 -25.51
CA LEU A 381 -30.67 -17.13 -25.38
C LEU A 381 -30.86 -18.09 -24.19
N GLN A 382 -31.40 -17.53 -23.10
CA GLN A 382 -31.96 -18.17 -21.90
C GLN A 382 -33.28 -18.92 -22.20
N PRO A 383 -33.97 -19.61 -21.25
CA PRO A 383 -34.85 -18.92 -20.27
C PRO A 383 -35.21 -19.63 -18.92
N GLY A 384 -35.62 -18.83 -17.92
CA GLY A 384 -36.56 -19.18 -16.82
C GLY A 384 -35.92 -19.43 -15.43
N THR A 385 -36.33 -18.84 -14.29
CA THR A 385 -37.58 -18.14 -13.95
C THR A 385 -37.41 -17.33 -12.65
N LEU A 386 -37.64 -16.02 -12.73
CA LEU A 386 -38.35 -15.06 -11.86
C LEU A 386 -38.31 -15.17 -10.30
N LEU A 387 -37.84 -14.11 -9.64
CA LEU A 387 -38.62 -13.09 -8.88
C LEU A 387 -37.75 -12.45 -7.75
N ALA A 388 -37.23 -11.24 -7.97
CA ALA A 388 -37.00 -10.27 -6.90
C ALA A 388 -36.91 -8.85 -7.47
N VAL A 389 -37.66 -7.96 -6.82
CA VAL A 389 -37.93 -6.55 -7.14
C VAL A 389 -36.65 -5.70 -7.05
N PRO A 390 -36.42 -4.73 -7.96
CA PRO A 390 -35.30 -3.80 -7.80
C PRO A 390 -35.70 -2.71 -6.81
N ARG A 391 -35.11 -2.73 -5.61
CA ARG A 391 -35.07 -1.55 -4.73
C ARG A 391 -33.81 -0.77 -5.06
N SER A 392 -34.03 0.45 -5.53
CA SER A 392 -33.06 1.53 -5.65
C SER A 392 -32.11 1.59 -4.44
N SER A 393 -30.83 1.25 -4.64
CA SER A 393 -29.74 1.50 -3.70
C SER A 393 -28.40 1.68 -4.44
N ASP A 394 -28.40 2.49 -5.50
CA ASP A 394 -27.16 2.84 -6.21
C ASP A 394 -26.46 4.10 -5.64
N VAL A 395 -26.97 4.68 -4.55
CA VAL A 395 -26.38 5.87 -3.91
C VAL A 395 -25.54 5.54 -2.67
N ILE A 396 -25.68 4.33 -2.10
CA ILE A 396 -24.92 3.93 -0.90
C ILE A 396 -23.61 3.21 -1.29
N SER A 397 -23.56 2.58 -2.46
CA SER A 397 -22.34 1.90 -2.95
C SER A 397 -21.22 2.87 -3.35
N SER A 398 -21.53 4.10 -3.79
CA SER A 398 -20.50 5.11 -4.10
C SER A 398 -19.85 5.62 -2.82
N ASN A 399 -20.64 5.86 -1.77
CA ASN A 399 -20.15 6.42 -0.52
C ASN A 399 -19.28 5.42 0.25
N ILE A 400 -19.59 4.12 0.22
CA ILE A 400 -18.75 3.09 0.87
C ILE A 400 -17.42 2.91 0.11
N SER A 401 -17.44 3.00 -1.23
CA SER A 401 -16.24 2.96 -2.06
C SER A 401 -15.33 4.18 -1.83
N GLU A 402 -15.91 5.38 -1.71
CA GLU A 402 -15.19 6.60 -1.39
C GLU A 402 -14.62 6.59 0.04
N ILE A 403 -15.37 6.09 1.02
CA ILE A 403 -14.89 5.94 2.41
C ILE A 403 -13.76 4.90 2.49
N ALA A 404 -13.84 3.80 1.73
CA ALA A 404 -12.79 2.80 1.65
C ALA A 404 -11.53 3.34 0.93
N ALA A 405 -11.71 4.06 -0.17
CA ALA A 405 -10.62 4.71 -0.90
C ALA A 405 -9.93 5.78 -0.04
N LEU A 406 -10.71 6.61 0.67
CA LEU A 406 -10.20 7.62 1.58
C LEU A 406 -9.52 6.99 2.79
N GLY A 407 -10.06 5.90 3.35
CA GLY A 407 -9.41 5.11 4.40
C GLY A 407 -8.08 4.50 3.97
N SER A 408 -7.98 4.01 2.72
CA SER A 408 -6.73 3.49 2.16
C SER A 408 -5.68 4.60 1.96
N LEU A 409 -6.12 5.79 1.52
CA LEU A 409 -5.27 6.96 1.32
C LEU A 409 -4.74 7.47 2.67
N LEU A 410 -5.62 7.61 3.67
CA LEU A 410 -5.23 8.01 5.03
C LEU A 410 -4.24 7.01 5.65
N ARG A 411 -4.44 5.71 5.43
CA ARG A 411 -3.50 4.68 5.92
C ARG A 411 -2.13 4.79 5.24
N ARG A 412 -2.08 5.08 3.93
CA ARG A 412 -0.83 5.38 3.21
C ARG A 412 -0.14 6.66 3.71
N LEU A 413 -0.91 7.61 4.24
CA LEU A 413 -0.41 8.83 4.88
C LEU A 413 -0.09 8.65 6.38
N GLY A 414 -0.19 7.44 6.92
CA GLY A 414 0.09 7.14 8.33
C GLY A 414 -0.98 7.64 9.31
N VAL A 415 -2.15 8.02 8.83
CA VAL A 415 -3.29 8.48 9.64
C VAL A 415 -4.33 7.37 9.73
N SER A 416 -4.61 6.89 10.94
CA SER A 416 -5.67 5.88 11.13
C SER A 416 -7.04 6.53 10.97
N PRO A 417 -7.97 5.94 10.18
CA PRO A 417 -9.34 6.43 10.07
C PRO A 417 -10.09 6.36 11.42
N GLU A 418 -9.67 5.47 12.32
CA GLU A 418 -10.24 5.36 13.67
C GLU A 418 -9.83 6.54 14.57
N SER A 419 -8.64 7.10 14.37
CA SER A 419 -8.19 8.30 15.10
C SER A 419 -9.00 9.53 14.69
N LEU A 420 -9.45 9.62 13.43
CA LEU A 420 -10.34 10.68 12.96
C LEU A 420 -11.78 10.48 13.44
N ALA A 421 -12.28 9.24 13.43
CA ALA A 421 -13.62 8.92 13.92
C ALA A 421 -13.75 9.13 15.44
N ARG A 422 -12.72 8.76 16.21
CA ARG A 422 -12.66 8.94 17.67
C ARG A 422 -12.49 10.41 18.06
N ALA A 423 -11.70 11.17 17.31
CA ALA A 423 -11.55 12.62 17.52
C ALA A 423 -12.78 13.45 17.10
N HIS A 424 -13.69 12.89 16.30
CA HIS A 424 -14.99 13.51 16.03
C HIS A 424 -15.99 13.31 17.19
N ALA A 425 -15.82 12.23 17.97
CA ALA A 425 -16.64 11.92 19.14
C ALA A 425 -16.18 12.66 20.41
N GLU A 426 -14.87 12.90 20.55
CA GLU A 426 -14.27 13.61 21.69
C GLU A 426 -13.66 14.94 21.23
N ASN A 427 -14.42 16.03 21.34
CA ASN A 427 -14.04 17.42 21.03
C ASN A 427 -13.46 17.61 19.60
N GLY A 428 -14.29 18.13 18.70
CA GLY A 428 -14.08 18.22 17.24
C GLY A 428 -12.87 18.98 16.69
N ASP A 429 -11.84 19.26 17.48
CA ASP A 429 -10.61 19.96 17.09
C ASP A 429 -9.37 19.03 17.02
N SER A 430 -9.41 17.88 17.71
CA SER A 430 -8.27 16.93 17.78
C SER A 430 -7.98 16.21 16.45
N GLY A 431 -9.03 15.90 15.67
CA GLY A 431 -8.89 15.17 14.41
C GLY A 431 -8.30 16.04 13.29
N GLY A 432 -8.67 17.32 13.28
CA GLY A 432 -8.12 18.31 12.35
C GLY A 432 -6.65 18.63 12.65
N GLN A 433 -6.28 18.68 13.93
CA GLN A 433 -4.91 18.96 14.35
C GLN A 433 -3.91 17.88 13.91
N ASN A 434 -4.27 16.59 14.02
CA ASN A 434 -3.42 15.50 13.54
C ASN A 434 -3.19 15.53 12.02
N LEU A 435 -4.22 15.89 11.24
CA LEU A 435 -4.08 16.06 9.78
C LEU A 435 -3.24 17.30 9.44
N TYR A 436 -3.41 18.38 10.20
CA TYR A 436 -2.62 19.60 10.03
C TYR A 436 -1.14 19.35 10.34
N GLU A 437 -0.85 18.63 11.43
CA GLU A 437 0.51 18.26 11.85
C GLU A 437 1.18 17.34 10.83
N LYS A 438 0.47 16.31 10.34
CA LYS A 438 1.00 15.43 9.28
C LYS A 438 1.25 16.16 7.96
N ARG A 439 0.38 17.11 7.61
CA ARG A 439 0.59 17.98 6.45
C ARG A 439 1.83 18.86 6.65
N LEU A 440 2.03 19.40 7.86
CA LEU A 440 3.20 20.20 8.19
C LEU A 440 4.48 19.37 8.05
N GLU A 441 4.53 18.18 8.65
CA GLU A 441 5.64 17.23 8.51
C GLU A 441 5.93 16.90 7.04
N PHE A 442 4.88 16.68 6.23
CA PHE A 442 5.06 16.38 4.81
C PHE A 442 5.63 17.58 4.03
N THR A 443 5.16 18.79 4.34
CA THR A 443 5.72 20.00 3.73
C THR A 443 7.15 20.27 4.17
N GLU A 444 7.49 20.00 5.43
CA GLU A 444 8.85 20.14 5.95
C GLU A 444 9.80 19.10 5.35
N THR A 445 9.36 17.84 5.21
CA THR A 445 10.16 16.79 4.55
C THR A 445 10.35 17.06 3.06
N LEU A 446 9.34 17.56 2.36
CA LEU A 446 9.49 18.00 0.96
C LEU A 446 10.44 19.18 0.84
N GLN A 447 10.36 20.17 1.72
CA GLN A 447 11.31 21.29 1.76
C GLN A 447 12.73 20.83 2.11
N ALA A 448 12.87 19.88 3.02
CA ALA A 448 14.16 19.29 3.37
C ALA A 448 14.76 18.50 2.19
N LEU A 449 13.93 17.74 1.45
CA LEU A 449 14.34 17.03 0.24
C LEU A 449 14.71 17.99 -0.90
N SER A 450 13.96 19.08 -1.09
CA SER A 450 14.31 20.09 -2.09
C SER A 450 15.62 20.79 -1.72
N LEU A 451 15.79 21.20 -0.46
CA LEU A 451 17.02 21.81 0.03
C LEU A 451 18.22 20.86 -0.07
N ALA A 452 18.03 19.57 0.23
CA ALA A 452 19.08 18.55 0.13
C ALA A 452 19.45 18.25 -1.35
N GLY A 453 18.48 18.29 -2.27
CA GLY A 453 18.72 18.15 -3.70
C GLY A 453 19.37 19.39 -4.33
N ASP A 454 18.97 20.58 -3.87
CA ASP A 454 19.47 21.86 -4.37
C ASP A 454 20.86 22.19 -3.82
N ALA A 455 21.22 21.76 -2.61
CA ALA A 455 22.52 22.04 -1.99
C ALA A 455 23.75 21.64 -2.85
N PRO A 456 23.86 20.40 -3.38
CA PRO A 456 24.98 20.04 -4.26
C PRO A 456 24.90 20.74 -5.62
N LEU A 457 23.68 21.00 -6.11
CA LEU A 457 23.44 21.71 -7.37
C LEU A 457 23.88 23.18 -7.27
N LEU A 458 23.65 23.83 -6.13
CA LEU A 458 24.04 25.22 -5.88
C LEU A 458 25.56 25.37 -5.74
N SER A 459 26.25 24.38 -5.16
CA SER A 459 27.72 24.39 -5.08
C SER A 459 28.37 24.20 -6.45
N GLU A 460 27.83 23.29 -7.27
CA GLU A 460 28.32 23.05 -8.63
C GLU A 460 28.00 24.23 -9.55
N LEU A 461 26.76 24.72 -9.54
CA LEU A 461 26.32 25.87 -10.33
C LEU A 461 27.01 27.16 -9.90
N GLY A 462 27.24 27.37 -8.60
CA GLY A 462 27.98 28.54 -8.11
C GLY A 462 29.45 28.56 -8.53
N SER A 463 30.06 27.39 -8.72
CA SER A 463 31.42 27.29 -9.28
C SER A 463 31.42 27.52 -10.80
N ALA A 464 30.42 26.98 -11.51
CA ALA A 464 30.23 27.17 -12.93
C ALA A 464 29.90 28.63 -13.29
N ASP A 465 29.07 29.32 -12.49
CA ASP A 465 28.76 30.74 -12.63
C ASP A 465 30.00 31.59 -12.42
N LYS A 466 30.82 31.31 -11.38
CA LYS A 466 32.09 32.01 -11.18
C LYS A 466 33.04 31.79 -12.35
N ALA A 467 33.16 30.57 -12.86
CA ALA A 467 33.96 30.27 -14.05
C ALA A 467 33.44 31.00 -15.29
N TYR A 468 32.11 31.06 -15.47
CA TYR A 468 31.46 31.84 -16.53
C TYR A 468 31.73 33.33 -16.38
N TYR A 469 31.61 33.92 -15.19
CA TYR A 469 31.93 35.32 -14.93
C TYR A 469 33.41 35.64 -15.17
N LEU A 470 34.32 34.71 -14.85
CA LEU A 470 35.75 34.86 -15.12
C LEU A 470 36.05 34.76 -16.62
N LEU A 471 35.44 33.81 -17.33
CA LEU A 471 35.55 33.67 -18.78
C LEU A 471 34.93 34.87 -19.51
N ALA A 472 33.74 35.30 -19.10
CA ALA A 472 33.07 36.46 -19.64
C ALA A 472 33.88 37.74 -19.36
N SER A 473 34.39 37.96 -18.15
CA SER A 473 35.22 39.14 -17.87
C SER A 473 36.57 39.12 -18.59
N ALA A 474 37.14 37.94 -18.86
CA ALA A 474 38.35 37.81 -19.68
C ALA A 474 38.09 38.05 -21.18
N LEU A 475 36.97 37.53 -21.71
CA LEU A 475 36.58 37.70 -23.11
C LEU A 475 36.11 39.13 -23.45
N HIS A 476 35.54 39.84 -22.47
CA HIS A 476 34.98 41.19 -22.68
C HIS A 476 35.90 42.31 -22.19
N ARG A 477 37.13 42.01 -21.75
CA ARG A 477 38.08 43.03 -21.25
C ARG A 477 38.52 44.02 -22.34
N ASP A 478 38.48 43.61 -23.60
CA ASP A 478 38.92 44.39 -24.76
C ASP A 478 37.79 44.75 -25.74
N SER A 479 36.51 44.60 -25.35
CA SER A 479 35.36 44.92 -26.21
C SER A 479 34.47 46.03 -25.62
N GLU A 480 34.27 47.13 -26.37
CA GLU A 480 33.43 48.27 -25.95
C GLU A 480 31.90 48.01 -26.02
N TYR A 481 31.48 46.79 -26.35
CA TYR A 481 30.06 46.43 -26.46
C TYR A 481 29.64 45.49 -25.33
N ALA A 482 28.78 45.99 -24.44
CA ALA A 482 28.07 45.17 -23.46
C ALA A 482 26.98 44.36 -24.17
N ILE A 483 27.32 43.17 -24.66
CA ILE A 483 26.35 42.24 -25.23
C ILE A 483 25.57 41.60 -24.08
N SER A 484 24.46 42.23 -23.69
CA SER A 484 23.48 41.64 -22.80
C SER A 484 22.70 40.56 -23.55
N LEU A 485 23.01 39.28 -23.30
CA LEU A 485 22.25 38.10 -23.76
C LEU A 485 20.84 37.97 -23.15
N ARG A 486 20.34 39.02 -22.48
CA ARG A 486 18.94 39.07 -22.05
C ARG A 486 18.08 39.36 -23.27
N ASP A 487 17.37 38.34 -23.74
CA ASP A 487 16.35 38.53 -24.75
C ASP A 487 15.31 39.56 -24.25
N GLY A 488 15.20 40.69 -24.95
CA GLY A 488 14.25 41.74 -24.63
C GLY A 488 12.80 41.27 -24.72
N SER A 489 12.55 40.17 -25.45
CA SER A 489 11.24 39.52 -25.51
C SER A 489 10.89 38.85 -24.18
N LEU A 490 11.83 38.11 -23.57
CA LEU A 490 11.63 37.44 -22.28
C LEU A 490 11.45 38.43 -21.14
N LYS A 491 12.16 39.57 -21.19
CA LYS A 491 12.00 40.61 -20.16
C LYS A 491 10.63 41.28 -20.22
N LYS A 492 10.08 41.46 -21.43
CA LYS A 492 8.70 41.93 -21.62
C LYS A 492 7.70 40.88 -21.19
N ALA A 493 7.88 39.62 -21.58
CA ALA A 493 7.02 38.53 -21.15
C ALA A 493 7.00 38.36 -19.62
N LEU A 494 8.15 38.54 -18.96
CA LEU A 494 8.23 38.56 -17.50
C LEU A 494 7.51 39.76 -16.88
N SER A 495 7.64 40.97 -17.44
CA SER A 495 6.88 42.12 -16.93
C SER A 495 5.37 41.97 -17.15
N ASP A 496 4.98 41.34 -18.25
CA ASP A 496 3.58 41.08 -18.58
C ASP A 496 3.01 40.04 -17.61
N LEU A 497 3.72 38.93 -17.36
CA LEU A 497 3.35 37.93 -16.37
C LEU A 497 3.27 38.51 -14.95
N ASP A 498 4.20 39.38 -14.57
CA ASP A 498 4.20 40.03 -13.25
C ASP A 498 3.00 40.99 -13.11
N SER A 499 2.61 41.63 -14.21
CA SER A 499 1.39 42.45 -14.26
C SER A 499 0.11 41.60 -14.18
N GLU A 500 0.09 40.42 -14.79
CA GLU A 500 -1.02 39.46 -14.73
C GLU A 500 -1.15 38.84 -13.33
N LEU A 501 -0.04 38.48 -12.69
CA LEU A 501 0.00 38.02 -11.30
C LEU A 501 -0.46 39.12 -10.34
N GLY A 502 -0.07 40.38 -10.57
CA GLY A 502 -0.58 41.52 -9.81
C GLY A 502 -2.10 41.72 -9.97
N GLN A 503 -2.66 41.45 -11.14
CA GLN A 503 -4.11 41.47 -11.36
C GLN A 503 -4.81 40.29 -10.68
N LEU A 504 -4.24 39.08 -10.75
CA LEU A 504 -4.76 37.89 -10.09
C LEU A 504 -4.76 38.05 -8.57
N GLN A 505 -3.68 38.61 -8.00
CA GLN A 505 -3.59 38.89 -6.57
C GLN A 505 -4.65 39.91 -6.12
N LYS A 506 -4.92 40.95 -6.92
CA LYS A 506 -6.02 41.88 -6.66
C LYS A 506 -7.39 41.21 -6.77
N GLY A 507 -7.57 40.29 -7.72
CA GLY A 507 -8.78 39.48 -7.85
C GLY A 507 -9.01 38.56 -6.63
N ILE A 508 -7.94 37.95 -6.12
CA ILE A 508 -7.97 37.10 -4.92
C ILE A 508 -8.26 37.93 -3.66
N GLN A 509 -7.67 39.12 -3.54
CA GLN A 509 -7.98 40.04 -2.43
C GLN A 509 -9.41 40.61 -2.52
N GLY A 510 -10.00 40.69 -3.71
CA GLY A 510 -11.39 41.11 -3.92
C GLY A 510 -12.43 40.00 -3.69
N LEU A 511 -12.00 38.74 -3.59
CA LEU A 511 -12.89 37.61 -3.30
C LEU A 511 -13.19 37.56 -1.80
N ASN A 512 -14.41 37.95 -1.45
CA ASN A 512 -14.89 37.94 -0.08
C ASN A 512 -15.23 36.51 0.37
N LEU A 513 -14.24 35.80 0.92
CA LEU A 513 -14.33 34.43 1.44
C LEU A 513 -15.37 34.24 2.58
N GLY A 514 -15.91 35.35 3.11
CA GLY A 514 -16.99 35.33 4.10
C GLY A 514 -18.35 34.87 3.55
N VAL A 515 -18.58 34.93 2.23
CA VAL A 515 -19.83 34.45 1.61
C VAL A 515 -19.94 32.93 1.68
N LEU A 516 -18.82 32.20 1.67
CA LEU A 516 -18.80 30.74 1.82
C LEU A 516 -19.04 30.28 3.26
N HIS A 517 -18.82 31.16 4.24
CA HIS A 517 -19.10 30.89 5.66
C HIS A 517 -20.49 31.36 6.11
N GLN A 518 -21.24 32.08 5.26
CA GLN A 518 -22.63 32.41 5.56
C GLN A 518 -23.50 31.15 5.39
N ARG A 519 -23.92 30.61 6.53
CA ARG A 519 -24.84 29.49 6.64
C ARG A 519 -26.18 29.86 6.01
N ASP A 520 -26.55 29.14 4.94
CA ASP A 520 -27.72 29.46 4.14
C ASP A 520 -29.01 29.18 4.93
N PRO A 521 -29.82 30.20 5.31
CA PRO A 521 -30.96 30.04 6.23
C PRO A 521 -32.07 29.14 5.67
N ARG A 522 -32.06 28.89 4.36
CA ARG A 522 -32.98 27.95 3.70
C ARG A 522 -32.60 26.49 3.99
N ARG A 523 -31.30 26.21 4.12
CA ARG A 523 -30.78 24.87 4.44
C ARG A 523 -31.08 24.52 5.89
N ASP A 524 -30.96 25.46 6.83
CA ASP A 524 -31.31 25.21 8.23
C ASP A 524 -32.82 24.99 8.42
N ARG A 525 -33.69 25.75 7.75
CA ARG A 525 -35.15 25.50 7.77
C ARG A 525 -35.56 24.17 7.13
N PHE A 526 -34.77 23.70 6.17
CA PHE A 526 -34.98 22.38 5.57
C PHE A 526 -34.55 21.27 6.52
N MET A 527 -33.41 21.43 7.20
CA MET A 527 -32.93 20.51 8.23
C MET A 527 -33.86 20.46 9.44
N GLU A 528 -34.43 21.57 9.90
CA GLU A 528 -35.42 21.58 10.99
C GLU A 528 -36.74 20.87 10.62
N ARG A 529 -37.13 20.87 9.34
CA ARG A 529 -38.37 20.22 8.89
C ARG A 529 -38.23 18.71 8.68
N TRP A 530 -37.00 18.21 8.59
CA TRP A 530 -36.73 16.83 8.20
C TRP A 530 -35.67 16.11 9.07
N GLY A 531 -35.20 16.75 10.14
CA GLY A 531 -34.28 16.15 11.11
C GLY A 531 -35.02 15.43 12.22
N VAL A 532 -34.98 14.08 12.18
CA VAL A 532 -35.06 13.20 13.36
C VAL A 532 -33.65 12.88 13.79
#